data_AF-A0A7V3X6D1-F1
#
_entry.id   AF-A0A7V3X6D1-F1
#
_cell.length_a   1.000
_cell.length_b   1.000
_cell.length_c   1.000
_cell.angle_alpha   90.00
_cell.angle_beta   90.00
_cell.angle_gamma   90.00
#
_symmetry.space_group_name_H-M   'P 1'
#
loop_
_entity.id
_entity.type
_entity.pdbx_description
1 polymer ?
#
loop_
_entity_poly.entity_id
_entity_poly.type
_entity_poly.pdbx_seq_one_letter_code
_entity_poly.pdbx_strand_id
1 'polypeptide(L)'
;MEKEEQIESLIKKEVERLGCKLKKVEIKQKGKAKELVITIDKKGGVSVEDCARVSRRIDPILEKEDFFEGRWYLTVSSPGI
;
A
#
# COMPACT_ATOMS: atom_id res chain seq x y z
N MET A 1 -2.74 -11.76 14.73
CA MET A 1 -2.75 -11.58 13.27
C MET A 1 -2.63 -10.10 13.01
N GLU A 2 -1.51 -9.69 12.42
CA GLU A 2 -1.14 -8.28 12.25
C GLU A 2 -1.96 -7.64 11.13
N LYS A 3 -2.37 -6.37 11.29
CA LYS A 3 -3.13 -5.61 10.27
C LYS A 3 -2.38 -5.55 8.93
N GLU A 4 -1.05 -5.62 8.98
CA GLU A 4 -0.16 -5.66 7.82
C GLU A 4 -0.43 -6.86 6.91
N GLU A 5 -0.58 -8.07 7.44
CA GLU A 5 -0.85 -9.27 6.64
C GLU A 5 -2.21 -9.21 5.93
N GLN A 6 -3.23 -8.67 6.61
CA GLN A 6 -4.56 -8.50 6.01
C GLN A 6 -4.49 -7.52 4.84
N ILE A 7 -3.89 -6.34 5.09
CA ILE A 7 -3.68 -5.32 4.06
C ILE A 7 -2.86 -5.90 2.92
N GLU A 8 -1.76 -6.60 3.23
CA GLU A 8 -0.90 -7.24 2.25
C GLU A 8 -1.71 -8.14 1.33
N SER A 9 -2.46 -9.11 1.88
CA SER A 9 -3.23 -10.06 1.09
C SER A 9 -4.35 -9.40 0.25
N LEU A 10 -4.97 -8.35 0.79
CA LEU A 10 -6.01 -7.57 0.11
C LEU A 10 -5.46 -6.82 -1.10
N ILE A 11 -4.38 -6.06 -0.91
CA ILE A 11 -3.81 -5.24 -1.97
C ILE A 11 -2.93 -6.06 -2.92
N LYS A 12 -2.37 -7.20 -2.48
CA LYS A 12 -1.49 -8.05 -3.27
C LYS A 12 -2.15 -8.45 -4.59
N LYS A 13 -3.40 -8.88 -4.55
CA LYS A 13 -4.16 -9.22 -5.77
C LYS A 13 -4.34 -8.03 -6.70
N GLU A 14 -4.61 -6.84 -6.16
CA GLU A 14 -4.80 -5.62 -6.97
C GLU A 14 -3.48 -5.12 -7.56
N VAL A 15 -2.39 -5.18 -6.79
CA VAL A 15 -1.03 -4.83 -7.23
C VAL A 15 -0.57 -5.79 -8.32
N GLU A 16 -0.78 -7.10 -8.15
CA GLU A 16 -0.47 -8.11 -9.18
C GLU A 16 -1.31 -7.94 -10.45
N ARG A 17 -2.59 -7.53 -10.34
CA ARG A 17 -3.44 -7.20 -11.50
C ARG A 17 -2.93 -6.00 -12.29
N LEU A 18 -2.27 -5.04 -11.64
CA LEU A 18 -1.64 -3.90 -12.30
C LEU A 18 -0.28 -4.24 -12.93
N GLY A 19 0.18 -5.49 -12.78
CA GLY A 19 1.49 -5.93 -13.25
C GLY A 19 2.64 -5.51 -12.32
N CYS A 20 2.33 -5.03 -11.11
CA CYS A 20 3.28 -4.75 -10.05
C CYS A 20 3.38 -5.95 -9.10
N LYS A 21 4.39 -5.97 -8.25
CA LYS A 21 4.59 -6.92 -7.17
C LYS A 21 4.61 -6.18 -5.85
N LEU A 22 3.81 -6.64 -4.92
CA LEU A 22 3.88 -6.16 -3.55
C LEU A 22 5.14 -6.71 -2.90
N LYS A 23 6.02 -5.82 -2.44
CA LYS A 23 7.29 -6.17 -1.80
C LYS A 23 7.15 -6.25 -0.30
N LYS A 24 6.55 -5.23 0.30
CA LYS A 24 6.42 -5.10 1.76
C LYS A 24 5.31 -4.14 2.12
N VAL A 25 4.63 -4.42 3.22
CA VAL A 25 3.69 -3.51 3.88
C VAL A 25 4.21 -3.24 5.28
N GLU A 26 4.29 -1.98 5.68
CA GLU A 26 4.71 -1.57 7.02
C GLU A 26 3.74 -0.53 7.58
N ILE A 27 3.34 -0.69 8.84
CA ILE A 27 2.58 0.33 9.56
C ILE A 27 3.52 1.07 10.52
N LYS A 28 3.76 2.36 10.25
CA LYS A 28 4.54 3.24 11.12
C LYS A 28 3.62 4.12 11.96
N GLN A 29 4.04 4.46 13.17
CA GLN A 29 3.36 5.45 13.99
C GLN A 29 4.01 6.82 13.79
N LYS A 30 3.25 7.77 13.24
CA LYS A 30 3.70 9.14 12.95
C LYS A 30 2.99 10.12 13.87
N GLY A 31 3.53 10.26 15.08
CA GLY A 31 2.95 11.08 16.13
C GLY A 31 1.58 10.56 16.56
N LYS A 32 0.52 11.35 16.31
CA LYS A 32 -0.88 10.99 16.62
C LYS A 32 -1.59 10.21 15.51
N ALA A 33 -0.95 10.05 14.35
CA ALA A 33 -1.51 9.35 13.19
C ALA A 33 -0.72 8.09 12.87
N LYS A 34 -1.32 7.18 12.11
CA LYS A 34 -0.62 6.02 11.54
C LYS A 34 -0.19 6.31 10.11
N GLU A 35 0.92 5.76 9.68
CA GLU A 35 1.44 5.88 8.32
C GLU A 35 1.62 4.47 7.76
N LEU A 36 0.78 4.10 6.81
CA LEU A 36 0.86 2.85 6.09
C LEU A 36 1.80 3.02 4.90
N VAL A 37 2.97 2.40 4.98
CA VAL A 37 3.99 2.43 3.95
C VAL A 37 3.94 1.14 3.15
N ILE A 38 3.65 1.26 1.87
CA ILE A 38 3.54 0.13 0.95
C ILE A 38 4.67 0.24 -0.06
N THR A 39 5.48 -0.81 -0.11
CA THR A 39 6.56 -0.94 -1.07
C THR A 39 6.12 -1.85 -2.21
N ILE A 40 6.12 -1.33 -3.43
CA ILE A 40 5.84 -2.08 -4.65
C ILE A 40 7.07 -2.13 -5.56
N ASP A 41 7.14 -3.18 -6.38
CA ASP A 41 8.20 -3.42 -7.35
C ASP A 41 7.61 -3.88 -8.68
N LYS A 42 8.33 -3.75 -9.80
CA LYS A 42 7.84 -4.18 -11.12
C LYS A 42 9.02 -4.59 -11.99
N LYS A 43 8.83 -5.64 -12.82
CA LYS A 43 9.87 -6.22 -13.70
C LYS A 43 10.21 -5.34 -14.93
N GLY A 44 10.20 -4.03 -14.75
CA GLY A 44 10.52 -3.01 -15.74
C GLY A 44 10.68 -1.61 -15.12
N GLY A 45 10.81 -1.54 -13.79
CA GLY A 45 10.73 -0.29 -13.04
C GLY A 45 9.30 0.08 -12.69
N VAL A 46 9.12 0.69 -11.53
CA VAL A 46 7.84 1.28 -11.11
C VAL A 46 7.84 2.74 -11.55
N SER A 47 6.89 3.14 -12.38
CA SER A 47 6.72 4.55 -12.73
C SER A 47 5.87 5.27 -11.69
N VAL A 48 5.96 6.62 -11.65
CA VAL A 48 5.10 7.46 -10.79
C VAL A 48 3.61 7.17 -11.04
N GLU A 49 3.25 6.88 -12.29
CA GLU A 49 1.88 6.51 -12.66
C GLU A 49 1.44 5.17 -12.05
N ASP A 50 2.33 4.18 -11.95
CA ASP A 50 2.04 2.90 -11.29
C ASP A 50 1.80 3.13 -9.78
N CYS A 51 2.63 3.94 -9.11
CA CYS A 51 2.43 4.29 -7.70
C CYS A 51 1.07 4.98 -7.49
N ALA A 52 0.73 5.93 -8.35
CA ALA A 52 -0.55 6.65 -8.29
C ALA A 52 -1.75 5.73 -8.58
N ARG A 53 -1.60 4.76 -9.49
CA ARG A 53 -2.64 3.76 -9.77
C ARG A 53 -2.85 2.83 -8.59
N VAL A 54 -1.76 2.32 -8.01
CA VAL A 54 -1.83 1.45 -6.82
C VAL A 54 -2.48 2.19 -5.67
N SER A 55 -2.04 3.41 -5.34
CA SER A 55 -2.63 4.19 -4.24
C SER A 55 -4.13 4.41 -4.44
N ARG A 56 -4.55 4.90 -5.60
CA ARG A 56 -5.98 5.10 -5.92
C ARG A 56 -6.81 3.81 -5.90
N ARG A 57 -6.18 2.67 -6.17
CA ARG A 57 -6.87 1.37 -6.23
C ARG A 57 -7.10 0.80 -4.84
N ILE A 58 -6.11 0.92 -3.96
CA ILE A 58 -6.13 0.35 -2.61
C ILE A 58 -6.82 1.27 -1.60
N ASP A 59 -6.76 2.58 -1.80
CA ASP A 59 -7.37 3.59 -0.92
C ASP A 59 -8.85 3.29 -0.59
N PRO A 60 -9.77 3.11 -1.56
CA PRO A 60 -11.17 2.81 -1.25
C PRO A 60 -11.38 1.42 -0.63
N ILE A 61 -10.44 0.48 -0.84
CA ILE A 61 -10.49 -0.85 -0.25
C ILE A 61 -10.15 -0.77 1.24
N LEU A 62 -9.12 0.01 1.57
CA LEU A 62 -8.67 0.24 2.94
C LEU A 62 -9.69 1.04 3.75
N GLU A 63 -10.34 2.04 3.14
CA GLU A 63 -11.44 2.77 3.78
C GLU A 63 -12.64 1.87 4.07
N LYS A 64 -12.98 0.96 3.14
CA LYS A 64 -14.13 0.06 3.31
C LYS A 64 -13.94 -0.96 4.43
N GLU A 65 -12.72 -1.45 4.61
CA GLU A 65 -12.38 -2.44 5.64
C GLU A 65 -12.12 -1.81 7.02
N ASP A 66 -12.09 -0.47 7.12
CA ASP A 66 -11.89 0.29 8.37
C ASP A 66 -10.64 -0.16 9.15
N PHE A 67 -9.51 -0.35 8.47
CA PHE A 67 -8.29 -0.89 9.10
C PHE A 67 -7.69 0.01 10.19
N PHE A 68 -7.95 1.31 10.15
CA PHE A 68 -7.34 2.29 11.05
C PHE A 68 -8.39 3.16 11.72
N GLU A 69 -8.46 3.08 13.05
CA GLU A 69 -9.22 4.04 13.84
C GLU A 69 -8.51 5.40 13.84
N GLY A 70 -9.13 6.41 13.23
CA GLY A 70 -8.69 7.79 13.24
C GLY A 70 -7.85 8.21 12.03
N ARG A 71 -7.01 9.23 12.20
CA ARG A 71 -6.20 9.77 11.10
C ARG A 71 -5.05 8.84 10.76
N TRP A 72 -4.95 8.47 9.49
CA TRP A 72 -3.82 7.73 8.95
C TRP A 72 -3.45 8.25 7.56
N TYR A 73 -2.26 7.90 7.11
CA TYR A 73 -1.72 8.31 5.81
C TYR A 73 -1.28 7.08 5.03
N LEU A 74 -1.67 7.02 3.76
CA LEU A 74 -1.24 6.00 2.80
C LEU A 74 -0.03 6.52 2.00
N THR A 75 1.09 5.81 2.07
CA THR A 75 2.29 6.13 1.30
C THR A 75 2.69 4.93 0.46
N VAL A 76 2.60 5.05 -0.86
CA VAL A 76 3.06 4.02 -1.80
C VAL A 76 4.42 4.45 -2.36
N SER A 77 5.43 3.61 -2.21
CA SER A 77 6.79 3.87 -2.68
C SER A 77 7.39 2.65 -3.38
N SER A 78 8.46 2.88 -4.15
CA SER A 78 9.24 1.85 -4.83
C SER A 78 10.71 1.96 -4.42
N PRO A 79 11.42 0.85 -4.21
CA PRO A 79 12.83 0.86 -3.79
C PRO A 79 13.81 1.19 -4.92
N GLY A 80 13.34 1.38 -6.16
CA GLY A 80 14.19 1.45 -7.36
C GLY A 80 14.00 2.72 -8.20
N ILE A 81 14.23 3.90 -7.61
CA ILE A 81 14.64 5.10 -8.36
C ILE A 81 16.17 5.16 -8.38
#